data_AF-A0A4Y2B3M5-F1
#
_entry.id   AF-A0A4Y2B3M5-F1
#
_cell.length_a   1.000
_cell.length_b   1.000
_cell.length_c   1.000
_cell.angle_alpha   90.00
_cell.angle_beta   90.00
_cell.angle_gamma   90.00
#
_symmetry.space_group_name_H-M   'P 1'
#
loop_
_entity.id
_entity.type
_entity.pdbx_description
1 polymer ?
#
loop_
_entity_poly.entity_id
_entity_poly.type
_entity_poly.pdbx_seq_one_letter_code
_entity_poly.pdbx_strand_id
1 'polypeptide(L)'
;MAIEAASSLHRPIKICTDRLSNLAILNPKSCHSMVREIHTLLLSHKRIHLRWLKAHVGYLGNECADQLAKEAITKGVHFFLPKPLFDLKSKIRSAALSIWQDNWMT
;
A
#
# COMPACT_ATOMS: atom_id res chain seq x y z
N MET A 1 4.62 -3.83 12.87
CA MET A 1 4.54 -4.35 11.47
C MET A 1 4.72 -5.87 11.43
N ALA A 2 4.30 -6.55 10.35
CA ALA A 2 4.42 -8.02 10.22
C ALA A 2 5.87 -8.53 10.32
N ILE A 3 6.84 -7.77 9.81
CA ILE A 3 8.28 -8.11 9.89
C ILE A 3 8.77 -8.09 11.34
N GLU A 4 8.40 -7.09 12.13
CA GLU A 4 8.77 -6.98 13.55
C GLU A 4 8.14 -8.11 14.38
N ALA A 5 6.86 -8.40 14.14
CA ALA A 5 6.17 -9.51 14.79
C ALA A 5 6.76 -10.88 14.41
N ALA A 6 7.22 -11.04 13.17
CA ALA A 6 7.93 -12.23 12.74
C ALA A 6 9.34 -12.32 13.36
N SER A 7 10.03 -11.19 13.50
CA SER A 7 11.37 -11.13 14.09
C SER A 7 11.39 -11.66 15.53
N SER A 8 10.39 -11.33 16.34
CA SER A 8 10.30 -11.75 17.75
C SER A 8 10.14 -13.27 17.93
N LEU A 9 9.68 -14.00 16.92
CA LEU A 9 9.45 -15.44 16.98
C LEU A 9 10.73 -16.27 16.82
N HIS A 10 11.86 -15.66 16.47
CA HIS A 10 13.19 -16.27 16.38
C HIS A 10 13.29 -17.56 15.52
N ARG A 11 12.29 -17.87 14.70
CA ARG A 11 12.23 -19.04 13.81
C ARG A 11 12.17 -18.62 12.34
N PRO A 12 12.51 -19.51 11.38
CA PRO A 12 12.30 -19.23 9.97
C PRO A 12 10.81 -18.97 9.69
N ILE A 13 10.49 -17.82 9.11
CA ILE A 13 9.11 -17.41 8.81
C ILE A 13 9.01 -17.02 7.34
N LYS A 14 7.91 -17.45 6.72
CA LYS A 14 7.54 -17.03 5.37
C LYS A 14 6.40 -16.03 5.48
N ILE A 15 6.63 -14.79 5.03
CA ILE A 15 5.60 -13.77 4.89
C ILE A 15 5.12 -13.82 3.45
N CYS A 16 3.83 -14.08 3.27
CA CYS A 16 3.19 -14.14 1.97
C CYS A 16 2.41 -12.85 1.69
N THR A 17 2.47 -12.36 0.45
CA THR A 17 1.70 -11.20 0.00
C THR A 17 1.13 -11.47 -1.39
N ASP A 18 -0.10 -11.06 -1.63
CA ASP A 18 -0.78 -11.21 -2.93
C ASP A 18 -0.69 -9.96 -3.81
N ARG A 19 -0.32 -8.82 -3.23
CA ARG A 19 -0.17 -7.54 -3.92
C ARG A 19 1.13 -7.51 -4.73
N LEU A 20 1.00 -7.38 -6.05
CA LEU A 20 2.14 -7.21 -6.96
C LEU A 20 3.00 -5.98 -6.62
N SER A 21 2.38 -4.91 -6.14
CA SER A 21 3.10 -3.69 -5.72
C SER A 21 4.16 -3.95 -4.65
N ASN A 22 3.97 -4.99 -3.82
CA ASN A 22 4.91 -5.34 -2.76
C ASN A 22 6.19 -5.98 -3.30
N LEU A 23 6.22 -6.41 -4.57
CA LEU A 23 7.46 -6.82 -5.25
C LEU A 23 8.46 -5.66 -5.38
N ALA A 24 7.99 -4.41 -5.35
CA ALA A 24 8.88 -3.25 -5.34
C ALA A 24 9.81 -3.22 -4.11
N ILE A 25 9.45 -3.90 -3.02
CA ILE A 25 10.31 -4.08 -1.84
C ILE A 25 11.58 -4.85 -2.18
N LEU A 26 11.51 -5.78 -3.15
CA LEU A 26 12.68 -6.53 -3.60
C LEU A 26 13.58 -5.72 -4.55
N ASN A 27 13.21 -4.49 -4.90
CA ASN A 27 14.03 -3.61 -5.71
C ASN A 27 14.94 -2.74 -4.83
N PRO A 28 16.25 -3.04 -4.72
CA PRO A 28 17.19 -2.25 -3.91
C PRO A 28 17.38 -0.81 -4.41
N LYS A 29 16.99 -0.51 -5.66
CA LYS A 29 17.08 0.82 -6.28
C LYS A 29 15.80 1.66 -6.16
N SER A 30 14.82 1.22 -5.37
CA SER A 30 13.58 1.98 -5.20
C SER A 30 13.87 3.39 -4.65
N CYS A 31 13.29 4.41 -5.27
CA CYS A 31 13.39 5.81 -4.80
C CYS A 31 12.48 6.11 -3.60
N HIS A 32 11.56 5.21 -3.26
CA HIS A 32 10.62 5.41 -2.16
C HIS A 32 11.28 5.07 -0.82
N SER A 33 11.32 6.05 0.10
CA SER A 33 11.92 5.92 1.44
C SER A 33 11.39 4.71 2.21
N MET A 34 10.06 4.56 2.26
CA MET A 34 9.39 3.45 2.95
C MET A 34 9.79 2.08 2.37
N VAL A 35 9.94 1.98 1.05
CA VAL A 35 10.34 0.73 0.39
C VAL A 35 11.79 0.39 0.76
N ARG A 36 12.69 1.38 0.79
CA ARG A 36 14.09 1.20 1.22
C ARG A 36 14.19 0.80 2.68
N GLU A 37 13.38 1.38 3.56
CA GLU A 37 13.32 1.04 4.98
C GLU A 37 12.88 -0.41 5.19
N ILE A 38 11.77 -0.81 4.56
CA ILE A 38 11.26 -2.19 4.62
C ILE A 38 12.29 -3.17 4.04
N HIS A 39 12.92 -2.83 2.91
CA HIS A 39 13.97 -3.66 2.32
C HIS A 39 15.16 -3.83 3.27
N THR A 40 15.58 -2.76 3.95
CA THR A 40 16.67 -2.81 4.94
C THR A 40 16.29 -3.68 6.14
N LEU A 41 15.05 -3.58 6.63
CA LEU A 41 14.53 -4.46 7.68
C LEU A 41 14.48 -5.92 7.25
N LEU A 42 14.14 -6.23 5.99
CA LEU A 42 14.19 -7.61 5.50
C LEU A 42 15.63 -8.14 5.44
N LEU A 43 16.59 -7.32 5.02
CA LEU A 43 18.01 -7.69 4.99
C LEU A 43 18.60 -7.95 6.37
N SER A 44 18.17 -7.19 7.40
CA SER A 44 18.63 -7.41 8.77
C SER A 44 18.09 -8.71 9.37
N HIS A 45 16.95 -9.21 8.88
CA HIS A 45 16.28 -10.40 9.39
C HIS A 45 16.38 -11.60 8.43
N LYS A 46 17.55 -12.24 8.37
CA LYS A 46 17.85 -13.38 7.47
C LYS A 46 16.90 -14.59 7.57
N ARG A 47 16.12 -14.69 8.66
CA ARG A 47 15.14 -15.77 8.91
C ARG A 47 13.77 -15.50 8.30
N ILE A 48 13.52 -14.30 7.79
CA ILE A 48 12.25 -13.88 7.21
C ILE A 48 12.38 -13.95 5.69
N HIS A 49 11.49 -14.72 5.06
CA HIS A 49 11.43 -14.84 3.61
C HIS A 49 10.11 -14.26 3.09
N LEU A 50 10.20 -13.34 2.13
CA LEU A 50 9.03 -12.79 1.45
C LEU A 50 8.67 -13.71 0.26
N ARG A 51 7.38 -14.00 0.10
CA ARG A 51 6.84 -14.76 -1.03
C ARG A 51 5.65 -14.01 -1.62
N TRP A 52 5.65 -13.85 -2.95
CA TRP A 52 4.45 -13.41 -3.65
C TRP A 52 3.52 -14.60 -3.91
N LEU A 53 2.23 -14.40 -3.69
CA LEU A 53 1.16 -15.34 -4.01
C LEU A 53 0.25 -14.72 -5.06
N LYS A 54 -0.38 -15.56 -5.87
CA LYS A 54 -1.43 -15.10 -6.76
C LYS A 54 -2.70 -14.84 -5.94
N ALA A 55 -3.27 -13.64 -6.09
CA ALA A 55 -4.54 -13.28 -5.45
C ALA A 55 -5.68 -14.19 -5.92
N HIS A 56 -6.67 -14.40 -5.04
CA HIS A 56 -7.94 -15.10 -5.33
C HIS A 56 -7.81 -16.56 -5.79
N VAL A 57 -6.74 -17.26 -5.40
CA VAL A 57 -6.56 -18.71 -5.65
C VAL A 57 -7.02 -19.56 -4.46
N GLY A 58 -7.91 -19.04 -3.60
CA GLY A 58 -8.44 -19.80 -2.47
C GLY A 58 -7.48 -19.97 -1.29
N TYR A 59 -6.46 -19.11 -1.16
CA TYR A 59 -5.56 -19.15 -0.01
C TYR A 59 -6.27 -18.61 1.23
N LEU A 60 -6.75 -19.51 2.09
CA LEU A 60 -7.54 -19.17 3.28
C LEU A 60 -6.86 -18.16 4.21
N GLY A 61 -5.53 -18.24 4.36
CA GLY A 61 -4.76 -17.26 5.14
C GLY A 61 -4.74 -15.85 4.53
N ASN A 62 -4.72 -15.75 3.20
CA ASN A 62 -4.77 -14.47 2.49
C ASN A 62 -6.16 -13.84 2.57
N GLU A 63 -7.21 -14.66 2.38
CA GLU A 63 -8.60 -14.22 2.50
C GLU A 63 -8.92 -13.75 3.92
N CYS A 64 -8.43 -14.47 4.93
CA CYS A 64 -8.53 -14.06 6.33
C CYS A 64 -7.80 -12.73 6.57
N ALA A 65 -6.59 -12.56 6.06
CA ALA A 65 -5.85 -11.30 6.19
C ALA A 65 -6.58 -10.11 5.52
N ASP A 66 -7.14 -10.31 4.32
CA ASP A 66 -7.95 -9.30 3.62
C ASP A 66 -9.23 -8.94 4.40
N GLN A 67 -9.90 -9.94 4.97
CA GLN A 67 -11.08 -9.74 5.79
C GLN A 67 -10.75 -8.93 7.06
N LEU A 68 -9.67 -9.28 7.75
CA LEU A 68 -9.18 -8.53 8.91
C LEU A 68 -8.80 -7.10 8.55
N ALA A 69 -8.19 -6.88 7.37
CA ALA A 69 -7.87 -5.53 6.89
C ALA A 69 -9.14 -4.70 6.62
N LYS A 70 -10.17 -5.30 6.01
CA LYS A 70 -11.48 -4.63 5.80
C LYS A 70 -12.13 -4.26 7.13
N GLU A 71 -12.14 -5.19 8.09
CA GLU A 71 -12.69 -4.96 9.42
C GLU A 71 -11.96 -3.83 10.17
N ALA A 72 -10.63 -3.78 10.05
CA ALA A 72 -9.83 -2.72 10.65
C ALA A 72 -10.17 -1.34 10.07
N ILE A 73 -10.42 -1.25 8.75
CA ILE A 73 -10.83 0.00 8.10
C ILE A 73 -12.23 0.42 8.56
N THR A 74 -13.17 -0.52 8.74
CA THR A 74 -14.52 -0.19 9.22
C THR A 74 -14.56 0.28 10.68
N LYS A 75 -13.59 -0.13 11.51
CA LYS A 75 -13.48 0.30 12.92
C LYS A 75 -12.75 1.64 13.10
N GLY A 76 -12.14 2.19 12.05
CA GLY A 76 -11.49 3.50 12.08
C GLY A 76 -12.46 4.67 11.96
N VAL A 77 -11.96 5.90 12.13
CA VAL A 77 -12.74 7.11 11.87
C VAL A 77 -13.11 7.14 10.39
N HIS A 78 -14.40 7.00 10.09
CA HIS A 78 -14.91 7.16 8.74
C HIS A 78 -14.74 8.63 8.32
N PHE A 79 -13.71 8.90 7.52
CA PHE A 79 -13.62 10.18 6.81
C PHE A 79 -14.61 10.12 5.65
N PHE A 80 -15.83 10.54 5.92
CA PHE A 80 -16.84 10.69 4.88
C PHE A 80 -16.42 11.88 4.00
N LEU A 81 -15.82 11.59 2.84
CA LEU A 81 -15.62 12.61 1.83
C LEU A 81 -16.99 12.83 1.15
N PRO A 82 -17.64 14.00 1.32
CA PRO A 82 -18.98 14.24 0.77
C PRO A 82 -19.00 14.20 -0.76
N LYS A 83 -17.84 14.28 -1.42
CA LYS A 83 -17.68 14.12 -2.86
C LYS A 83 -16.48 13.20 -3.16
N PRO A 84 -16.56 12.30 -4.15
CA PRO A 84 -15.42 11.51 -4.58
C PRO A 84 -14.24 12.41 -4.95
N LEU A 85 -13.01 11.97 -4.65
CA LEU A 85 -11.79 12.70 -5.00
C LEU A 85 -11.70 13.07 -6.49
N PHE A 86 -12.30 12.25 -7.35
CA PHE A 86 -12.40 12.52 -8.79
C PHE A 86 -13.20 13.79 -9.10
N ASP A 87 -14.34 13.99 -8.44
CA ASP A 87 -15.19 15.17 -8.63
C ASP A 87 -14.48 16.45 -8.16
N LEU A 88 -13.76 16.37 -7.04
CA LEU A 88 -12.93 17.48 -6.56
C LEU A 88 -11.78 17.79 -7.53
N LYS A 89 -11.06 16.78 -8.01
CA LYS A 89 -9.98 16.95 -9.01
C LYS A 89 -10.50 17.56 -10.32
N SER A 90 -11.66 17.11 -10.79
CA SER A 90 -12.30 17.65 -11.99
C SER A 90 -12.60 19.14 -11.84
N LYS A 91 -13.20 19.54 -10.72
CA LYS A 91 -13.51 20.95 -10.41
C LYS A 91 -12.28 21.83 -10.31
N ILE A 92 -11.24 21.38 -9.60
CA ILE A 92 -9.97 22.11 -9.49
C ILE A 92 -9.35 22.30 -10.87
N ARG A 93 -9.32 21.25 -11.70
CA ARG A 93 -8.76 21.33 -13.06
C ARG A 93 -9.56 22.28 -13.95
N SER A 94 -10.90 22.23 -13.88
CA SER A 94 -11.77 23.12 -14.64
C SER A 94 -11.60 24.59 -14.22
N ALA A 95 -11.50 24.86 -12.92
CA ALA A 95 -11.26 26.21 -12.42
C ALA A 95 -9.88 26.73 -12.83
N ALA A 96 -8.84 25.91 -12.71
CA ALA A 96 -7.48 26.26 -13.15
C ALA A 96 -7.42 26.53 -14.66
N LEU A 97 -8.14 25.74 -15.47
CA LEU A 97 -8.26 25.97 -16.92
C LEU A 97 -8.97 27.27 -17.25
N SER A 98 -10.08 27.58 -16.57
CA SER A 98 -10.82 28.85 -16.75
C SER A 98 -9.92 30.04 -16.45
N ILE A 99 -9.24 30.03 -15.29
CA ILE A 99 -8.31 31.10 -14.89
C ILE A 99 -7.17 31.24 -15.91
N TRP A 100 -6.65 30.13 -16.43
CA TRP A 100 -5.61 30.18 -17.45
C TRP A 100 -6.13 30.79 -18.76
N GLN A 101 -7.33 30.41 -19.21
CA GLN A 101 -7.94 30.96 -20.42
C GLN A 101 -8.22 32.47 -20.29
N ASP A 102 -8.75 32.90 -19.14
CA ASP A 102 -9.06 34.31 -18.87
C ASP A 102 -7.80 35.19 -18.89
N ASN A 103 -6.67 34.68 -18.39
CA ASN A 103 -5.41 35.43 -18.30
C ASN A 103 -4.59 35.49 -19.60
N TRP A 104 -4.79 34.55 -20.53
CA TRP A 104 -3.92 34.39 -21.71
C TRP A 104 -4.65 34.48 -23.06
N MET A 105 -5.98 34.58 -23.08
CA MET A 105 -6.78 34.79 -24.30
C MET A 105 -7.42 36.19 -24.38
N THR A 106 -6.96 37.14 -23.55
CA THR A 106 -7.13 38.59 -23.75
C THR A 106 -5.82 39.17 -24.27
#